data_AF-A0A0F9GJ52-F1
#
_entry.id   AF-A0A0F9GJ52-F1
#
_cell.length_a   1.000
_cell.length_b   1.000
_cell.length_c   1.000
_cell.angle_alpha   90.00
_cell.angle_beta   90.00
_cell.angle_gamma   90.00
#
_symmetry.space_group_name_H-M   'P 1'
#
loop_
_entity.id
_entity.type
_entity.pdbx_description
1 polymer ?
#
loop_
_entity_poly.entity_id
_entity_poly.type
_entity_poly.pdbx_seq_one_letter_code
_entity_poly.pdbx_strand_id
1 'polypeptide(L)'
;MKNGLKRNPDDMFTHMVLAVSYIEKGDVEEARAPAAEVLRINPKISLDWLAKMLPWKNKNQVARWIDDLVLIGSDCGNDLFDTFF
;
A
#
# COMPACT_ATOMS: atom_id res chain seq x y z
N MET A 1 7.16 14.39 -26.87
CA MET A 1 8.10 13.51 -26.15
C MET A 1 7.31 12.75 -25.07
N LYS A 2 7.01 11.46 -25.28
CA LYS A 2 6.27 10.59 -24.32
C LYS A 2 7.19 9.49 -23.77
N ASN A 3 8.44 9.83 -23.46
CA ASN A 3 9.44 8.84 -23.03
C ASN A 3 10.11 9.38 -21.77
N GLY A 4 9.77 8.84 -20.60
CA GLY A 4 10.46 9.26 -19.38
C GLY A 4 9.94 8.70 -18.06
N LEU A 5 8.73 8.15 -18.00
CA LEU A 5 8.25 7.43 -16.83
C LEU A 5 8.46 5.92 -17.00
N LYS A 6 9.70 5.50 -17.28
CA LYS A 6 10.16 4.24 -16.67
C LYS A 6 10.43 4.55 -15.20
N ARG A 7 9.36 4.84 -14.46
CA ARG A 7 9.38 4.79 -12.99
C ARG A 7 9.79 3.36 -12.69
N ASN A 8 10.86 3.23 -11.93
CA ASN A 8 11.40 1.96 -11.50
C ASN A 8 10.22 1.04 -11.08
N PRO A 9 9.90 -0.02 -11.83
CA PRO A 9 8.74 -0.86 -11.52
C PRO A 9 8.85 -1.52 -10.14
N ASP A 10 10.06 -1.55 -9.57
CA ASP A 10 10.38 -1.98 -8.20
C ASP A 10 10.40 -0.85 -7.15
N ASP A 11 9.87 0.35 -7.44
CA ASP A 11 9.73 1.39 -6.41
C ASP A 11 8.54 1.10 -5.48
N MET A 12 8.84 0.35 -4.42
CA MET A 12 7.92 -0.01 -3.35
C MET A 12 7.18 1.21 -2.77
N PHE A 13 7.82 2.40 -2.72
CA PHE A 13 7.17 3.60 -2.21
C PHE A 13 6.08 4.11 -3.14
N THR A 14 6.29 4.06 -4.46
CA THR A 14 5.27 4.44 -5.44
C THR A 14 4.04 3.55 -5.30
N HIS A 15 4.24 2.22 -5.18
CA HIS A 15 3.14 1.28 -4.96
C HIS A 15 2.46 1.49 -3.62
N MET A 16 3.21 1.75 -2.55
CA MET A 16 2.63 2.05 -1.23
C MET A 16 1.79 3.33 -1.24
N VAL A 17 2.27 4.40 -1.86
CA VAL A 17 1.50 5.65 -1.99
C VAL A 17 0.24 5.44 -2.82
N LEU A 18 0.30 4.65 -3.89
CA LEU A 18 -0.86 4.29 -4.68
C LEU A 18 -1.88 3.49 -3.86
N ALA A 19 -1.46 2.42 -3.18
CA ALA A 19 -2.32 1.61 -2.34
C ALA A 19 -3.02 2.46 -1.27
N VAL A 20 -2.26 3.27 -0.53
CA VAL A 20 -2.81 4.19 0.48
C VAL A 20 -3.79 5.19 -0.14
N SER A 21 -3.48 5.74 -1.32
CA SER A 21 -4.37 6.69 -2.00
C SER A 21 -5.70 6.07 -2.39
N TYR A 22 -5.71 4.80 -2.77
CA TYR A 22 -6.92 4.06 -3.10
C TYR A 22 -7.70 3.66 -1.84
N ILE A 23 -7.01 3.21 -0.79
CA ILE A 23 -7.62 2.91 0.52
C ILE A 23 -8.34 4.13 1.10
N GLU A 24 -7.68 5.30 1.08
CA GLU A 24 -8.27 6.56 1.57
C GLU A 24 -9.49 7.02 0.74
N LYS A 25 -9.61 6.57 -0.52
CA LYS A 25 -10.78 6.80 -1.37
C LYS A 25 -11.89 5.78 -1.18
N GLY A 26 -11.61 4.65 -0.54
CA GLY A 26 -12.50 3.49 -0.47
C GLY A 26 -12.44 2.58 -1.70
N ASP A 27 -11.51 2.83 -2.63
CA ASP A 27 -11.32 2.07 -3.87
C ASP A 27 -10.46 0.81 -3.58
N VAL A 28 -10.99 -0.11 -2.77
CA VAL A 28 -10.21 -1.26 -2.26
C VAL A 28 -9.73 -2.18 -3.37
N GLU A 29 -10.52 -2.39 -4.41
CA GLU A 29 -10.17 -3.26 -5.53
C GLU A 29 -8.94 -2.76 -6.29
N GLU A 30 -8.89 -1.45 -6.53
CA GLU A 30 -7.75 -0.77 -7.14
C GLU A 30 -6.53 -0.73 -6.21
N ALA A 31 -6.73 -0.81 -4.89
CA ALA A 31 -5.66 -0.89 -3.91
C ALA A 31 -4.97 -2.28 -3.90
N ARG A 32 -5.63 -3.36 -4.35
CA ARG A 32 -5.08 -4.73 -4.30
C ARG A 32 -3.78 -4.90 -5.08
N ALA A 33 -3.78 -4.49 -6.34
CA ALA A 33 -2.60 -4.63 -7.21
C ALA A 33 -1.35 -3.91 -6.64
N PRO A 34 -1.42 -2.62 -6.26
CA PRO A 34 -0.28 -1.95 -5.64
C PRO A 34 0.05 -2.50 -4.25
N ALA A 35 -0.93 -2.95 -3.46
CA ALA A 35 -0.68 -3.54 -2.15
C ALA A 35 0.10 -4.86 -2.25
N ALA A 36 -0.32 -5.75 -3.16
CA ALA A 36 0.37 -7.00 -3.44
C ALA A 36 1.82 -6.77 -3.87
N GLU A 37 2.08 -5.72 -4.66
CA GLU A 37 3.42 -5.38 -5.11
C GLU A 37 4.32 -4.87 -3.97
N VAL A 38 3.78 -4.09 -3.03
CA VAL A 38 4.49 -3.70 -1.81
C VAL A 38 4.88 -4.95 -1.00
N LEU A 39 3.95 -5.88 -0.80
CA LEU A 39 4.21 -7.12 -0.07
C LEU A 39 5.16 -8.07 -0.83
N ARG A 40 5.16 -8.04 -2.17
CA ARG A 40 6.12 -8.78 -3.01
C ARG A 40 7.54 -8.28 -2.78
N ILE A 41 7.73 -6.96 -2.71
CA ILE A 41 9.06 -6.34 -2.54
C ILE A 41 9.52 -6.42 -1.07
N ASN A 42 8.64 -6.12 -0.12
CA ASN A 42 8.92 -6.20 1.31
C ASN A 42 7.76 -6.90 2.06
N PRO A 43 7.81 -8.24 2.19
CA PRO A 43 6.77 -9.00 2.89
C PRO A 43 6.76 -8.76 4.41
N LYS A 44 7.78 -8.08 4.95
CA LYS A 44 7.90 -7.74 6.38
C LYS A 44 7.82 -6.24 6.61
N ILE A 45 7.03 -5.53 5.79
CA ILE A 45 6.81 -4.10 5.98
C ILE A 45 6.29 -3.83 7.40
N SER A 46 6.85 -2.82 8.04
CA SER A 46 6.56 -2.47 9.43
C SER A 46 6.78 -0.99 9.68
N LEU A 47 6.15 -0.47 10.73
CA LEU A 47 6.27 0.94 11.12
C LEU A 47 7.73 1.31 11.40
N ASP A 48 8.50 0.45 12.06
CA ASP A 48 9.91 0.67 12.36
C ASP A 48 10.78 0.73 11.09
N TRP A 49 10.46 -0.09 10.10
CA TRP A 49 11.14 -0.07 8.82
C TRP A 49 10.84 1.23 8.05
N LEU A 50 9.58 1.67 8.02
CA LEU A 50 9.19 2.95 7.40
C LEU A 50 9.77 4.16 8.15
N ALA A 51 9.79 4.13 9.48
CA ALA A 51 10.31 5.20 10.32
C ALA A 51 11.82 5.43 10.12
N LYS A 52 12.57 4.40 9.69
CA LYS A 52 13.99 4.52 9.32
C LYS A 52 14.19 5.18 7.95
N MET A 53 13.21 5.10 7.05
CA MET A 53 13.34 5.63 5.69
C MET A 53 12.78 7.03 5.53
N LEU A 54 11.69 7.36 6.20
CA LEU A 54 11.05 8.67 6.09
C LEU A 54 10.58 9.17 7.47
N PRO A 55 10.73 10.46 7.77
CA PRO A 55 10.29 11.04 9.03
C PRO A 55 8.78 11.35 9.00
N TRP A 56 7.95 10.29 9.01
CA TRP A 56 6.50 10.44 9.06
C TRP A 56 6.06 11.09 10.37
N LYS A 57 5.27 12.17 10.28
CA LYS A 57 4.81 12.92 11.45
C LYS A 57 3.77 12.17 12.27
N ASN A 58 2.92 11.36 11.62
CA ASN A 58 1.83 10.65 12.28
C ASN A 58 2.03 9.13 12.21
N LYS A 59 2.69 8.58 13.24
CA LYS A 59 2.97 7.13 13.33
C LYS A 59 1.69 6.28 13.38
N ASN A 60 0.62 6.79 13.99
CA ASN A 60 -0.64 6.05 14.12
C ASN A 60 -1.34 5.89 12.76
N GLN A 61 -1.29 6.94 11.94
CA GLN A 61 -1.84 6.88 10.58
C GLN A 61 -1.05 5.91 9.70
N VAL A 62 0.28 5.92 9.82
CA VAL A 62 1.15 4.99 9.09
C VAL A 62 0.93 3.54 9.52
N ALA A 63 0.72 3.29 10.82
CA ALA A 63 0.40 1.96 11.31
C ALA A 63 -0.90 1.42 10.69
N ARG A 64 -1.97 2.24 10.68
CA ARG A 64 -3.24 1.89 10.03
C ARG A 64 -3.04 1.56 8.54
N TRP A 65 -2.30 2.40 7.82
CA TRP A 65 -2.02 2.15 6.41
C TRP A 65 -1.27 0.85 6.17
N ILE A 66 -0.30 0.50 7.01
CA ILE A 66 0.41 -0.79 6.92
C ILE A 66 -0.57 -1.95 7.14
N ASP A 67 -1.41 -1.86 8.17
CA ASP A 67 -2.39 -2.91 8.47
C ASP A 67 -3.36 -3.12 7.30
N ASP A 68 -3.89 -2.04 6.73
CA ASP A 68 -4.78 -2.08 5.56
C ASP A 68 -4.03 -2.64 4.32
N LEU A 69 -2.76 -2.25 4.11
CA LEU A 69 -1.92 -2.78 3.02
C LEU A 69 -1.70 -4.29 3.14
N VAL A 70 -1.37 -4.75 4.34
CA VAL A 70 -1.13 -6.17 4.62
C VAL A 70 -2.43 -6.95 4.47
N LEU A 71 -3.54 -6.44 4.98
CA LEU A 71 -4.86 -7.05 4.84
C LEU A 71 -5.24 -7.20 3.36
N ILE A 72 -5.29 -6.11 2.61
CA ILE A 72 -5.74 -6.07 1.22
C ILE A 72 -4.79 -6.84 0.29
N GLY A 73 -3.47 -6.73 0.51
CA GLY A 73 -2.48 -7.43 -0.30
C GLY A 73 -2.37 -8.93 -0.01
N SER A 74 -2.81 -9.38 1.17
CA SER A 74 -2.88 -10.82 1.52
C SER A 74 -4.19 -11.45 1.07
N ASP A 75 -5.24 -10.65 0.94
CA ASP A 75 -6.59 -11.10 0.57
C ASP A 75 -6.71 -11.20 -0.96
N CYS A 76 -5.98 -12.13 -1.57
CA CYS A 76 -6.07 -12.44 -2.99
C CYS A 76 -7.36 -13.22 -3.37
N GLY A 77 -8.39 -13.30 -2.51
CA GLY A 77 -9.54 -14.15 -2.83
C GLY A 77 -10.78 -14.15 -1.96
N ASN A 78 -11.09 -13.13 -1.15
CA ASN A 78 -12.41 -13.05 -0.53
C ASN A 78 -12.98 -11.62 -0.50
N ASP A 79 -14.15 -11.50 -1.10
CA ASP A 79 -15.03 -10.33 -1.09
C ASP A 79 -15.64 -10.13 0.30
N LEU A 80 -14.93 -9.50 1.25
CA LEU A 80 -15.46 -9.22 2.60
C LEU A 80 -15.66 -7.74 2.92
N PHE A 81 -15.64 -6.85 1.93
CA PHE A 81 -16.04 -5.44 2.14
C PHE A 81 -17.56 -5.21 2.08
N ASP A 82 -18.37 -6.26 2.05
CA ASP A 82 -19.84 -6.18 2.07
C ASP A 82 -20.43 -5.97 3.49
N THR A 83 -19.67 -5.41 4.45
CA THR A 83 -20.20 -5.17 5.81
C THR A 83 -20.00 -3.76 6.37
N PHE A 84 -19.70 -2.78 5.51
CA PHE A 84 -19.88 -1.38 5.86
C PHE A 84 -20.55 -0.58 4.73
N PHE A 85 -21.78 -0.96 4.37
CA PHE A 85 -22.92 -0.03 4.26
C PHE A 85 -24.25 -0.79 4.18
#